data_AF-A0A0S1YB43-F1
#
_entry.id   AF-A0A0S1YB43-F1
#
_cell.length_a   1.000
_cell.length_b   1.000
_cell.length_c   1.000
_cell.angle_alpha   90.00
_cell.angle_beta   90.00
_cell.angle_gamma   90.00
#
_symmetry.space_group_name_H-M   'P 1'
#
loop_
_entity.id
_entity.type
_entity.pdbx_description
1 polymer ?
#
loop_
_entity_poly.entity_id
_entity_poly.type
_entity_poly.pdbx_seq_one_letter_code
_entity_poly.pdbx_strand_id
1 'polypeptide(L)'
;MDRAVPSASADDHPPPLEWPTHATDDERLAWWQACARAYADLWEGHASQAGLAPSSRAELDALEQRLGCPLPPLLRAYHTRIGALNLCENLCSVTQADLASIEPLRAAYPGIADILEDAHDAEAQWQLVDQLVAFGDYLGNGNVWCFHRETGEVWYFDHDSAPMLTRMFSDVGGYLDALMYKCLLEVHEQEDDEDTLRRHLGDAIVDKWMY
;
A
#
# COMPACT_ATOMS: atom_id res chain seq x y z
N MET A 1 7.41 10.75 46.42
CA MET A 1 6.52 9.70 45.88
C MET A 1 6.98 9.49 44.46
N ASP A 2 7.89 8.53 44.30
CA ASP A 2 8.56 8.23 43.05
C ASP A 2 7.53 7.70 42.04
N ARG A 3 7.48 8.33 40.86
CA ARG A 3 6.80 7.77 39.70
C ARG A 3 7.68 6.63 39.20
N ALA A 4 7.20 5.40 39.37
CA ALA A 4 7.78 4.24 38.69
C ALA A 4 7.80 4.52 37.18
N VAL A 5 9.00 4.51 36.61
CA VAL A 5 9.20 4.42 35.16
C VAL A 5 8.75 3.01 34.77
N PRO A 6 7.80 2.83 33.84
CA PRO A 6 7.48 1.50 33.34
C PRO A 6 8.74 0.92 32.69
N SER A 7 9.07 -0.31 33.06
CA SER A 7 10.13 -1.09 32.42
C SER A 7 9.73 -1.31 30.97
N ALA A 8 10.45 -0.70 30.03
CA ALA A 8 10.42 -1.07 28.62
C ALA A 8 10.66 -2.58 28.52
N SER A 9 9.73 -3.31 27.91
CA SER A 9 9.97 -4.69 27.48
C SER A 9 11.05 -4.68 26.40
N ALA A 10 11.81 -5.75 26.27
CA ALA A 10 12.84 -5.89 25.22
C ALA A 10 12.28 -5.85 23.77
N ASP A 11 10.97 -5.66 23.60
CA ASP A 11 10.23 -5.51 22.33
C ASP A 11 9.94 -4.02 21.96
N ASP A 12 10.46 -3.03 22.71
CA ASP A 12 10.19 -1.59 22.51
C ASP A 12 11.04 -0.90 21.43
N HIS A 13 11.85 -1.65 20.67
CA HIS A 13 12.67 -1.07 19.60
C HIS A 13 12.00 -1.27 18.25
N PRO A 14 11.86 -0.19 17.44
CA PRO A 14 11.36 -0.33 16.08
C PRO A 14 12.28 -1.28 15.29
N PRO A 15 11.76 -1.98 14.27
CA PRO A 15 12.59 -2.78 13.37
C PRO A 15 13.79 -1.96 12.86
N PRO A 16 14.97 -2.57 12.68
CA PRO A 16 16.13 -1.85 12.17
C PRO A 16 15.82 -1.24 10.80
N LEU A 17 16.37 -0.05 10.54
CA LEU A 17 16.27 0.61 9.23
C LEU A 17 17.23 -0.07 8.25
N GLU A 18 16.81 -1.22 7.75
CA GLU A 18 17.52 -2.02 6.76
C GLU A 18 16.55 -2.46 5.67
N TRP A 19 16.99 -2.48 4.42
CA TRP A 19 16.15 -2.95 3.34
C TRP A 19 15.76 -4.42 3.57
N PRO A 20 14.47 -4.78 3.47
CA PRO A 20 14.02 -6.12 3.80
C PRO A 20 14.65 -7.19 2.90
N THR A 21 15.06 -8.28 3.52
CA THR A 21 15.29 -9.56 2.84
C THR A 21 14.54 -10.64 3.59
N HIS A 22 13.65 -11.33 2.91
CA HIS A 22 12.76 -12.32 3.51
C HIS A 22 12.97 -13.67 2.86
N ALA A 23 13.16 -14.72 3.66
CA ALA A 23 13.26 -16.07 3.14
C ALA A 23 11.87 -16.68 2.90
N THR A 24 10.84 -16.18 3.60
CA THR A 24 9.45 -16.67 3.50
C THR A 24 8.43 -15.54 3.60
N ASP A 25 7.22 -15.80 3.10
CA ASP A 25 6.08 -14.88 3.23
C ASP A 25 5.68 -14.65 4.70
N ASP A 26 5.85 -15.66 5.58
CA ASP A 26 5.54 -15.52 7.01
C ASP A 26 6.50 -14.57 7.73
N GLU A 27 7.79 -14.61 7.38
CA GLU A 27 8.80 -13.66 7.86
C GLU A 27 8.52 -12.24 7.35
N ARG A 28 8.16 -12.13 6.07
CA ARG A 28 7.77 -10.86 5.45
C ARG A 28 6.56 -10.23 6.14
N LEU A 29 5.50 -11.01 6.36
CA LEU A 29 4.31 -10.57 7.10
C LEU A 29 4.63 -10.20 8.55
N ALA A 30 5.54 -10.91 9.21
CA ALA A 30 5.96 -10.55 10.56
C ALA A 30 6.71 -9.21 10.60
N TRP A 31 7.59 -8.97 9.62
CA TRP A 31 8.30 -7.70 9.49
C TRP A 31 7.34 -6.54 9.16
N TRP A 32 6.41 -6.72 8.21
CA TRP A 32 5.36 -5.72 7.93
C TRP A 32 4.54 -5.38 9.17
N GLN A 33 4.16 -6.39 9.97
CA GLN A 33 3.41 -6.18 11.20
C GLN A 33 4.19 -5.35 12.22
N ALA A 34 5.49 -5.61 12.35
CA ALA A 34 6.37 -4.84 13.24
C ALA A 34 6.57 -3.40 12.76
N CYS A 35 6.72 -3.18 11.45
CA CYS A 35 6.82 -1.83 10.87
C CYS A 35 5.52 -1.04 11.06
N ALA A 36 4.38 -1.64 10.74
CA ALA A 36 3.07 -1.02 10.92
C ALA A 36 2.80 -0.66 12.39
N ARG A 37 3.25 -1.51 13.33
CA ARG A 37 3.14 -1.24 14.76
C ARG A 37 4.02 -0.06 15.18
N ALA A 38 5.29 -0.06 14.79
CA ALA A 38 6.21 1.03 15.10
C ALA A 38 5.71 2.37 14.55
N TYR A 39 5.18 2.36 13.33
CA TYR A 39 4.56 3.54 12.71
C TYR A 39 3.29 3.98 13.44
N ALA A 40 2.43 3.03 13.86
CA ALA A 40 1.26 3.36 14.68
C ALA A 40 1.65 4.04 16.01
N ASP A 41 2.73 3.56 16.64
CA ASP A 41 3.20 4.07 17.93
C ASP A 41 3.81 5.48 17.79
N LEU A 42 4.44 5.80 16.64
CA LEU A 42 4.88 7.17 16.31
C LEU A 42 3.72 8.19 16.36
N TRP A 43 2.53 7.77 15.94
CA TRP A 43 1.33 8.60 15.85
C TRP A 43 0.36 8.41 17.04
N GLU A 44 0.82 7.86 18.17
CA GLU A 44 -0.05 7.54 19.31
C GLU A 44 -0.89 8.75 19.77
N GLY A 45 -2.21 8.57 19.78
CA GLY A 45 -3.16 9.62 20.18
C GLY A 45 -3.48 10.65 19.10
N HIS A 46 -2.89 10.53 17.91
CA HIS A 46 -3.23 11.35 16.75
C HIS A 46 -4.38 10.73 15.94
N ALA A 47 -5.16 11.56 15.23
CA ALA A 47 -6.22 11.08 14.33
C ALA A 47 -5.67 10.20 13.19
N SER A 48 -4.38 10.36 12.88
CA SER A 48 -3.67 9.57 11.86
C SER A 48 -3.09 8.26 12.38
N GLN A 49 -3.32 7.90 13.66
CA GLN A 49 -2.79 6.67 14.22
C GLN A 49 -3.28 5.45 13.42
N ALA A 50 -2.32 4.64 12.94
CA ALA A 50 -2.63 3.42 12.21
C ALA A 50 -3.32 2.40 13.13
N GLY A 51 -4.56 2.04 12.82
CA GLY A 51 -5.25 0.94 13.48
C GLY A 51 -4.88 -0.39 12.83
N LEU A 52 -4.23 -1.30 13.56
CA LEU A 52 -4.08 -2.69 13.12
C LEU A 52 -5.44 -3.38 13.28
N ALA A 53 -6.17 -3.53 12.18
CA ALA A 53 -7.52 -4.08 12.14
C ALA A 53 -7.62 -5.22 11.11
N PRO A 54 -7.19 -6.44 11.47
CA PRO A 54 -7.24 -7.57 10.55
C PRO A 54 -8.67 -7.88 10.11
N SER A 55 -8.84 -8.13 8.81
CA SER A 55 -10.12 -8.50 8.20
C SER A 55 -10.41 -9.99 8.40
N SER A 56 -11.68 -10.30 8.61
CA SER A 56 -12.14 -11.68 8.68
C SER A 56 -12.10 -12.35 7.31
N ARG A 57 -12.02 -13.68 7.32
CA ARG A 57 -12.11 -14.47 6.08
C ARG A 57 -13.40 -14.20 5.31
N ALA A 58 -14.53 -14.01 6.01
CA ALA A 58 -15.82 -13.76 5.37
C ALA A 58 -15.86 -12.42 4.64
N GLU A 59 -15.22 -11.38 5.18
CA GLU A 59 -15.11 -10.07 4.52
C GLU A 59 -14.26 -10.15 3.26
N LEU A 60 -13.14 -10.88 3.33
CA LEU A 60 -12.26 -11.09 2.17
C LEU A 60 -12.93 -11.93 1.08
N ASP A 61 -13.64 -13.00 1.46
CA ASP A 61 -14.41 -13.83 0.52
C ASP A 61 -15.51 -13.00 -0.16
N ALA A 62 -16.20 -12.14 0.60
CA ALA A 62 -17.23 -11.24 0.06
C ALA A 62 -16.64 -10.18 -0.88
N LEU A 63 -15.46 -9.63 -0.55
CA LEU A 63 -14.73 -8.71 -1.41
C LEU A 63 -14.36 -9.36 -2.74
N GLU A 64 -13.72 -10.53 -2.73
CA GLU A 64 -13.32 -11.23 -3.95
C GLU A 64 -14.52 -11.62 -4.81
N GLN A 65 -15.63 -12.02 -4.18
CA GLN A 65 -16.89 -12.26 -4.89
C GLN A 65 -17.41 -10.98 -5.56
N ARG A 66 -17.37 -9.84 -4.88
CA ARG A 66 -17.77 -8.54 -5.42
C ARG A 66 -16.86 -8.08 -6.56
N LEU A 67 -15.55 -8.27 -6.44
CA LEU A 67 -14.56 -7.95 -7.46
C LEU A 67 -14.63 -8.92 -8.66
N GLY A 68 -15.15 -10.13 -8.46
CA GLY A 68 -15.14 -11.19 -9.47
C GLY A 68 -13.74 -11.76 -9.75
N CYS A 69 -12.79 -11.56 -8.85
CA CYS A 69 -11.42 -12.09 -8.91
C CYS A 69 -10.85 -12.26 -7.50
N PRO A 70 -9.88 -13.16 -7.29
CA PRO A 70 -9.17 -13.25 -6.02
C PRO A 70 -8.29 -12.02 -5.79
N LEU A 71 -8.01 -11.71 -4.53
CA LEU A 71 -6.92 -10.79 -4.20
C LEU A 71 -5.57 -11.48 -4.46
N PRO A 72 -4.50 -10.72 -4.77
CA PRO A 72 -3.14 -11.24 -4.69
C PRO A 72 -2.88 -11.91 -3.33
N PRO A 73 -2.28 -13.11 -3.27
CA PRO A 73 -2.17 -13.88 -2.03
C PRO A 73 -1.55 -13.12 -0.86
N LEU A 74 -0.48 -12.34 -1.12
CA LEU A 74 0.16 -11.52 -0.09
C LEU A 74 -0.70 -10.34 0.38
N LEU A 75 -1.49 -9.73 -0.51
CA LEU A 75 -2.43 -8.67 -0.12
C LEU A 75 -3.54 -9.25 0.77
N ARG A 76 -4.06 -10.41 0.40
CA ARG A 76 -5.04 -11.13 1.21
C ARG A 76 -4.49 -11.49 2.58
N ALA A 77 -3.26 -11.99 2.64
CA ALA A 77 -2.59 -12.32 3.89
C ALA A 77 -2.33 -11.09 4.76
N TYR A 78 -1.92 -9.98 4.14
CA TYR A 78 -1.75 -8.68 4.80
C TYR A 78 -3.04 -8.24 5.51
N HIS A 79 -4.16 -8.20 4.80
CA HIS A 79 -5.44 -7.84 5.42
C HIS A 79 -5.88 -8.86 6.48
N THR A 80 -5.60 -10.15 6.30
CA THR A 80 -5.96 -11.20 7.27
C THR A 80 -5.19 -11.09 8.59
N ARG A 81 -3.93 -10.61 8.55
CA ARG A 81 -3.03 -10.62 9.73
C ARG A 81 -2.77 -9.26 10.34
N ILE A 82 -2.77 -8.20 9.52
CA ILE A 82 -2.32 -6.85 9.92
C ILE A 82 -3.47 -5.86 9.76
N GLY A 83 -3.96 -5.69 8.53
CA GLY A 83 -5.11 -4.82 8.22
C GLY A 83 -4.93 -3.34 8.59
N ALA A 84 -3.69 -2.85 8.73
CA ALA A 84 -3.44 -1.43 8.89
C ALA A 84 -3.65 -0.71 7.56
N LEU A 85 -4.45 0.37 7.58
CA LEU A 85 -4.80 1.11 6.37
C LEU A 85 -4.11 2.47 6.28
N ASN A 86 -3.89 3.14 7.40
CA ASN A 86 -3.30 4.48 7.44
C ASN A 86 -1.79 4.36 7.75
N LEU A 87 -0.96 4.25 6.71
CA LEU A 87 0.50 4.15 6.81
C LEU A 87 1.12 5.48 6.31
N CYS A 88 2.34 5.47 5.78
CA CYS A 88 2.85 6.63 5.00
C CYS A 88 1.96 6.95 3.80
N GLU A 89 1.22 5.94 3.31
CA GLU A 89 0.18 6.04 2.30
C GLU A 89 -1.04 5.26 2.78
N ASN A 90 -2.20 5.52 2.19
CA ASN A 90 -3.43 4.84 2.58
C ASN A 90 -3.63 3.56 1.75
N LEU A 91 -3.93 2.45 2.42
CA LEU A 91 -4.49 1.26 1.80
C LEU A 91 -6.01 1.33 1.85
N CYS A 92 -6.65 0.80 0.81
CA CYS A 92 -8.10 0.76 0.72
C CYS A 92 -8.69 -0.33 1.64
N SER A 93 -9.90 -0.08 2.15
CA SER A 93 -10.62 -1.01 3.00
C SER A 93 -11.15 -2.23 2.24
N VAL A 94 -11.15 -3.39 2.91
CA VAL A 94 -11.75 -4.64 2.39
C VAL A 94 -13.27 -4.55 2.35
N THR A 95 -13.86 -3.88 3.35
CA THR A 95 -15.29 -3.62 3.45
C THR A 95 -15.60 -2.24 2.88
N GLN A 96 -16.86 -2.04 2.45
CA GLN A 96 -17.31 -0.70 2.12
C GLN A 96 -17.30 0.15 3.39
N ALA A 97 -16.40 1.14 3.43
CA ALA A 97 -16.20 2.04 4.55
C ALA A 97 -16.43 3.49 4.12
N ASP A 98 -16.42 4.41 5.08
CA ASP A 98 -16.36 5.86 4.79
C ASP A 98 -15.02 6.24 4.11
N LEU A 99 -14.01 5.37 4.22
CA LEU A 99 -12.73 5.45 3.50
C LEU A 99 -12.81 4.77 2.13
N ALA A 100 -11.83 5.06 1.26
CA ALA A 100 -11.65 4.37 -0.02
C ALA A 100 -11.65 2.85 0.18
N SER A 101 -12.41 2.14 -0.67
CA SER A 101 -12.60 0.69 -0.60
C SER A 101 -11.89 0.01 -1.76
N ILE A 102 -11.45 -1.23 -1.58
CA ILE A 102 -10.85 -2.00 -2.68
C ILE A 102 -11.93 -2.24 -3.74
N GLU A 103 -11.69 -1.74 -4.95
CA GLU A 103 -12.66 -1.75 -6.04
C GLU A 103 -12.01 -1.58 -7.43
N PRO A 104 -12.71 -1.91 -8.53
CA PRO A 104 -12.17 -1.72 -9.89
C PRO A 104 -11.73 -0.27 -10.12
N LEU A 105 -10.64 -0.04 -10.85
CA LEU A 105 -10.09 1.30 -11.09
C LEU A 105 -11.14 2.27 -11.67
N ARG A 106 -11.97 1.80 -12.60
CA ARG A 106 -13.07 2.59 -13.18
C ARG A 106 -14.10 3.07 -12.14
N ALA A 107 -14.31 2.32 -11.07
CA ALA A 107 -15.19 2.71 -9.97
C ALA A 107 -14.48 3.65 -8.99
N ALA A 108 -13.21 3.36 -8.67
CA ALA A 108 -12.38 4.19 -7.78
C ALA A 108 -12.11 5.58 -8.35
N TYR A 109 -11.94 5.69 -9.68
CA TYR A 109 -11.70 6.96 -10.38
C TYR A 109 -12.58 7.08 -11.64
N PRO A 110 -13.85 7.48 -11.51
CA PRO A 110 -14.77 7.60 -12.65
C PRO A 110 -14.31 8.63 -13.70
N GLY A 111 -13.55 9.64 -13.30
CA GLY A 111 -13.00 10.68 -14.18
C GLY A 111 -11.99 10.17 -15.22
N ILE A 112 -11.55 8.90 -15.11
CA ILE A 112 -10.69 8.27 -16.12
C ILE A 112 -11.35 8.26 -17.51
N ALA A 113 -12.68 8.30 -17.57
CA ALA A 113 -13.40 8.36 -18.84
C ALA A 113 -13.09 9.63 -19.63
N ASP A 114 -13.01 10.77 -18.94
CA ASP A 114 -12.71 12.06 -19.56
C ASP A 114 -11.24 12.13 -19.99
N ILE A 115 -10.33 11.51 -19.23
CA ILE A 115 -8.90 11.43 -19.57
C ILE A 115 -8.69 10.61 -20.86
N LEU A 116 -9.47 9.55 -21.04
CA LEU A 116 -9.31 8.61 -22.16
C LEU A 116 -10.14 8.95 -23.40
N GLU A 117 -11.06 9.91 -23.34
CA GLU A 117 -11.99 10.22 -24.45
C GLU A 117 -11.25 10.49 -25.77
N ASP A 118 -10.16 11.27 -25.71
CA ASP A 118 -9.37 11.69 -26.88
C ASP A 118 -7.96 11.08 -26.92
N ALA A 119 -7.66 10.09 -26.07
CA ALA A 119 -6.33 9.47 -26.03
C ALA A 119 -6.06 8.64 -27.29
N HIS A 120 -4.89 8.85 -27.91
CA HIS A 120 -4.49 8.17 -29.16
C HIS A 120 -4.46 6.64 -29.06
N ASP A 121 -4.28 6.11 -27.85
CA ASP A 121 -4.19 4.71 -27.48
C ASP A 121 -5.32 4.28 -26.52
N ALA A 122 -6.43 5.02 -26.50
CA ALA A 122 -7.55 4.85 -25.58
C ALA A 122 -8.04 3.39 -25.47
N GLU A 123 -8.15 2.65 -26.59
CA GLU A 123 -8.60 1.26 -26.57
C GLU A 123 -7.67 0.36 -25.74
N ALA A 124 -6.34 0.48 -25.94
CA ALA A 124 -5.36 -0.29 -25.19
C ALA A 124 -5.32 0.13 -23.72
N GLN A 125 -5.45 1.43 -23.43
CA GLN A 125 -5.52 1.92 -22.06
C GLN A 125 -6.79 1.43 -21.35
N TRP A 126 -7.95 1.45 -22.01
CA TRP A 126 -9.18 0.90 -21.45
C TRP A 126 -9.08 -0.59 -21.17
N GLN A 127 -8.47 -1.36 -22.07
CA GLN A 127 -8.22 -2.79 -21.83
C GLN A 127 -7.40 -3.02 -20.57
N LEU A 128 -6.37 -2.21 -20.33
CA LEU A 128 -5.58 -2.28 -19.10
C LEU A 128 -6.40 -1.82 -17.88
N VAL A 129 -7.10 -0.69 -17.95
CA VAL A 129 -7.95 -0.16 -16.86
C VAL A 129 -8.96 -1.20 -16.38
N ASP A 130 -9.60 -1.93 -17.30
CA ASP A 130 -10.59 -2.95 -16.95
C ASP A 130 -9.98 -4.19 -16.27
N GLN A 131 -8.64 -4.33 -16.30
CA GLN A 131 -7.89 -5.34 -15.57
C GLN A 131 -7.32 -4.85 -14.23
N LEU A 132 -7.51 -3.58 -13.86
CA LEU A 132 -6.92 -2.99 -12.66
C LEU A 132 -7.95 -2.83 -11.54
N VAL A 133 -7.54 -3.19 -10.33
CA VAL A 133 -8.31 -3.01 -9.09
C VAL A 133 -7.50 -2.12 -8.15
N ALA A 134 -8.06 -0.98 -7.78
CA ALA A 134 -7.48 -0.06 -6.82
C ALA A 134 -7.48 -0.69 -5.41
N PHE A 135 -6.32 -0.62 -4.76
CA PHE A 135 -6.11 -1.14 -3.41
C PHE A 135 -5.33 -0.20 -2.49
N GLY A 136 -4.80 0.91 -3.02
CA GLY A 136 -4.21 1.98 -2.22
C GLY A 136 -4.51 3.35 -2.81
N ASP A 137 -4.60 4.34 -1.95
CA ASP A 137 -4.84 5.75 -2.25
C ASP A 137 -3.56 6.54 -1.91
N TYR A 138 -3.02 7.20 -2.92
CA TYR A 138 -1.81 7.98 -2.78
C TYR A 138 -2.15 9.34 -2.16
N LEU A 139 -2.10 9.40 -0.83
CA LEU A 139 -2.25 10.63 -0.05
C LEU A 139 -3.57 11.39 -0.28
N GLY A 140 -4.59 10.74 -0.86
CA GLY A 140 -5.88 11.37 -1.16
C GLY A 140 -5.81 12.40 -2.30
N ASN A 141 -4.74 12.38 -3.11
CA ASN A 141 -4.57 13.35 -4.20
C ASN A 141 -5.28 12.93 -5.50
N GLY A 142 -5.80 11.70 -5.57
CA GLY A 142 -6.50 11.14 -6.73
C GLY A 142 -5.69 10.09 -7.50
N ASN A 143 -4.39 9.96 -7.22
CA ASN A 143 -3.57 8.87 -7.74
C ASN A 143 -3.79 7.61 -6.90
N VAL A 144 -3.81 6.45 -7.55
CA VAL A 144 -4.14 5.18 -6.87
C VAL A 144 -3.21 4.05 -7.25
N TRP A 145 -2.94 3.21 -6.27
CA TRP A 145 -2.24 1.94 -6.45
C TRP A 145 -3.23 0.86 -6.85
N CYS A 146 -2.92 0.19 -7.96
CA CYS A 146 -3.75 -0.87 -8.53
C CYS A 146 -2.99 -2.18 -8.60
N PHE A 147 -3.66 -3.31 -8.39
CA PHE A 147 -3.15 -4.61 -8.81
C PHE A 147 -3.86 -5.07 -10.07
N HIS A 148 -3.14 -5.76 -10.95
CA HIS A 148 -3.72 -6.42 -12.12
C HIS A 148 -4.41 -7.72 -11.70
N ARG A 149 -5.68 -7.90 -12.09
CA ARG A 149 -6.54 -9.00 -11.63
C ARG A 149 -6.01 -10.39 -11.94
N GLU A 150 -5.33 -10.55 -13.08
CA GLU A 150 -4.78 -11.84 -13.51
C GLU A 150 -3.32 -12.06 -13.07
N THR A 151 -2.44 -11.07 -13.25
CA THR A 151 -1.00 -11.23 -13.02
C THR A 151 -0.56 -10.87 -11.60
N GLY A 152 -1.35 -10.07 -10.87
CA GLY A 152 -0.99 -9.56 -9.55
C GLY A 152 0.07 -8.45 -9.57
N GLU A 153 0.52 -8.01 -10.75
CA GLU A 153 1.45 -6.89 -10.90
C GLU A 153 0.84 -5.60 -10.34
N VAL A 154 1.70 -4.73 -9.78
CA VAL A 154 1.27 -3.45 -9.22
C VAL A 154 1.51 -2.34 -10.21
N TRP A 155 0.45 -1.59 -10.45
CA TRP A 155 0.41 -0.44 -11.32
C TRP A 155 0.09 0.81 -10.50
N TYR A 156 0.71 1.92 -10.88
CA TYR A 156 0.37 3.24 -10.37
C TYR A 156 -0.45 3.96 -11.43
N PHE A 157 -1.65 4.39 -11.03
CA PHE A 157 -2.48 5.29 -11.81
C PHE A 157 -2.20 6.72 -11.37
N ASP A 158 -1.68 7.50 -12.30
CA ASP A 158 -1.37 8.91 -12.16
C ASP A 158 -2.28 9.71 -13.09
N HIS A 159 -3.19 10.49 -12.53
CA HIS A 159 -4.11 11.28 -13.34
C HIS A 159 -3.51 12.61 -13.83
N ASP A 160 -2.37 13.02 -13.27
CA ASP A 160 -1.74 14.32 -13.51
C ASP A 160 -0.66 14.26 -14.59
N SER A 161 0.07 13.14 -14.67
CA SER A 161 1.25 13.05 -15.52
C SER A 161 1.28 11.80 -16.42
N ALA A 162 1.84 11.97 -17.61
CA ALA A 162 2.10 10.87 -18.52
C ALA A 162 3.38 10.10 -18.15
N PRO A 163 3.43 8.76 -18.30
CA PRO A 163 2.29 7.91 -18.64
C PRO A 163 1.32 7.77 -17.46
N MET A 164 0.02 7.73 -17.77
CA MET A 164 -1.08 7.64 -16.79
C MET A 164 -1.05 6.32 -16.00
N LEU A 165 -0.63 5.24 -16.65
CA LEU A 165 -0.50 3.92 -16.04
C LEU A 165 0.95 3.45 -16.17
N THR A 166 1.60 3.26 -15.03
CA THR A 166 2.96 2.73 -14.96
C THR A 166 2.99 1.46 -14.14
N ARG A 167 3.54 0.37 -14.66
CA ARG A 167 3.82 -0.82 -13.86
C ARG A 167 5.01 -0.52 -12.95
N MET A 168 4.77 -0.50 -11.64
CA MET A 168 5.78 -0.13 -10.65
C MET A 168 6.42 -1.36 -10.00
N PHE A 169 5.64 -2.40 -9.71
CA PHE A 169 6.16 -3.62 -9.06
C PHE A 169 5.63 -4.87 -9.75
N SER A 170 6.39 -5.96 -9.65
CA SER A 170 6.01 -7.28 -10.15
C SER A 170 4.85 -7.91 -9.35
N ASP A 171 4.71 -7.53 -8.08
CA ASP A 171 3.68 -8.03 -7.17
C ASP A 171 3.45 -7.06 -6.01
N VAL A 172 2.34 -7.28 -5.28
CA VAL A 172 1.96 -6.47 -4.11
C VAL A 172 2.97 -6.57 -2.97
N GLY A 173 3.71 -7.68 -2.89
CA GLY A 173 4.75 -7.82 -1.87
C GLY A 173 5.83 -6.76 -2.04
N GLY A 174 6.35 -6.57 -3.25
CA GLY A 174 7.37 -5.56 -3.53
C GLY A 174 6.91 -4.13 -3.18
N TYR A 175 5.65 -3.83 -3.47
CA TYR A 175 5.02 -2.56 -3.06
C TYR A 175 4.95 -2.43 -1.54
N LEU A 176 4.43 -3.43 -0.84
CA LEU A 176 4.29 -3.39 0.62
C LEU A 176 5.64 -3.36 1.34
N ASP A 177 6.68 -4.02 0.81
CA ASP A 177 8.04 -3.89 1.34
C ASP A 177 8.52 -2.44 1.32
N ALA A 178 8.35 -1.78 0.16
CA ALA A 178 8.76 -0.40 -0.01
C ALA A 178 7.92 0.55 0.86
N LEU A 179 6.61 0.33 0.96
CA LEU A 179 5.73 1.13 1.83
C LEU A 179 6.12 0.98 3.30
N MET A 180 6.37 -0.24 3.77
CA MET A 180 6.80 -0.49 5.15
C MET A 180 8.18 0.07 5.44
N TYR A 181 9.08 0.05 4.45
CA TYR A 181 10.37 0.71 4.56
C TYR A 181 10.22 2.24 4.67
N LYS A 182 9.31 2.87 3.90
CA LYS A 182 8.97 4.29 4.07
C LYS A 182 8.45 4.60 5.48
N CYS A 183 7.58 3.75 6.03
CA CYS A 183 7.14 3.87 7.43
C CYS A 183 8.32 3.83 8.40
N LEU A 184 9.31 2.96 8.16
CA LEU A 184 10.51 2.93 8.99
C LEU A 184 11.39 4.18 8.83
N LEU A 185 11.50 4.75 7.62
CA LEU A 185 12.24 6.01 7.43
C LEU A 185 11.68 7.10 8.35
N GLU A 186 10.35 7.26 8.42
CA GLU A 186 9.73 8.22 9.34
C GLU A 186 9.96 7.86 10.81
N VAL A 187 9.78 6.59 11.20
CA VAL A 187 10.00 6.11 12.58
C VAL A 187 11.44 6.35 13.05
N HIS A 188 12.41 6.27 12.14
CA HIS A 188 13.83 6.51 12.43
C HIS A 188 14.29 7.95 12.16
N GLU A 189 13.37 8.87 11.88
CA GLU A 189 13.65 10.28 11.55
C GLU A 189 14.61 10.46 10.35
N GLN A 190 14.49 9.59 9.35
CA GLN A 190 15.27 9.58 8.10
C GLN A 190 14.36 9.65 6.85
N GLU A 191 13.23 10.34 6.94
CA GLU A 191 12.26 10.49 5.83
C GLU A 191 12.88 11.04 4.52
N ASP A 192 14.01 11.76 4.62
CA ASP A 192 14.76 12.30 3.49
C ASP A 192 15.77 11.31 2.84
N ASP A 193 15.97 10.08 3.36
CA ASP A 193 16.89 9.09 2.76
C ASP A 193 16.29 8.39 1.53
N GLU A 194 16.15 9.16 0.47
CA GLU A 194 15.71 8.67 -0.84
C GLU A 194 16.79 7.83 -1.54
N ASP A 195 18.07 8.03 -1.23
CA ASP A 195 19.19 7.31 -1.84
C ASP A 195 19.06 5.79 -1.65
N THR A 196 18.56 5.37 -0.48
CA THR A 196 18.32 3.95 -0.23
C THR A 196 17.15 3.41 -1.05
N LEU A 197 16.05 4.17 -1.19
CA LEU A 197 14.94 3.79 -2.09
C LEU A 197 15.44 3.65 -3.53
N ARG A 198 16.22 4.61 -4.03
CA ARG A 198 16.77 4.59 -5.40
C ARG A 198 17.69 3.41 -5.63
N ARG A 199 18.52 3.05 -4.65
CA ARG A 199 19.43 1.91 -4.74
C ARG A 199 18.69 0.58 -4.93
N HIS A 200 17.51 0.43 -4.32
CA HIS A 200 16.75 -0.82 -4.33
C HIS A 200 15.64 -0.87 -5.38
N LEU A 201 14.98 0.25 -5.66
CA LEU A 201 13.87 0.34 -6.60
C LEU A 201 14.30 0.87 -7.98
N GLY A 202 15.40 1.61 -8.04
CA GLY A 202 15.86 2.30 -9.23
C GLY A 202 15.20 3.66 -9.42
N ASP A 203 15.89 4.54 -10.15
CA ASP A 203 15.50 5.95 -10.31
C ASP A 203 14.10 6.11 -10.91
N ALA A 204 13.76 5.33 -11.94
CA ALA A 204 12.48 5.47 -12.63
C ALA A 204 11.26 5.21 -11.72
N ILE A 205 11.37 4.27 -10.78
CA ILE A 205 10.29 3.99 -9.82
C ILE A 205 10.21 5.12 -8.80
N VAL A 206 11.33 5.54 -8.24
CA VAL A 206 11.36 6.62 -7.25
C VAL A 206 10.86 7.93 -7.87
N ASP A 207 11.32 8.27 -9.07
CA ASP A 207 10.90 9.46 -9.80
C ASP A 207 9.37 9.46 -10.00
N LYS A 208 8.79 8.36 -10.51
CA LYS A 208 7.35 8.29 -10.76
C LYS A 208 6.49 8.23 -9.49
N TRP A 209 7.03 7.69 -8.40
CA TRP A 209 6.31 7.61 -7.14
C TRP A 209 6.32 8.95 -6.40
N MET A 210 7.48 9.63 -6.35
CA MET A 210 7.69 10.77 -5.46
C MET A 210 7.53 12.15 -6.13
N TYR A 211 7.57 12.23 -7.47
CA TYR A 211 7.60 13.49 -8.22
C TYR A 211 6.64 13.50 -9.42
#